data_AF-A0A5E4FD62-F1
#
_entry.id   AF-A0A5E4FD62-F1
#
_cell.length_a   1.000
_cell.length_b   1.000
_cell.length_c   1.000
_cell.angle_alpha   90.00
_cell.angle_beta   90.00
_cell.angle_gamma   90.00
#
_symmetry.space_group_name_H-M   'P 1'
#
loop_
_entity.id
_entity.type
_entity.pdbx_description
1 polymer ?
#
loop_
_entity_poly.entity_id
_entity_poly.type
_entity_poly.pdbx_seq_one_letter_code
_entity_poly.pdbx_strand_id
1 'polypeptide(L)'
;MKAVQNERNPCFVANLITTFLGDVENILAQLSTYLSAEDPDEVNYPQVATLALTLKGSSSRCIIVLDLILRENLNHIVQMERAIHENEVKRRNM
;
A
#
# COMPACT_ATOMS: atom_id res chain seq x y z
N MET A 1 2.32 -8.33 17.43
CA MET A 1 1.55 -8.40 16.17
C MET A 1 2.23 -9.43 15.27
N LYS A 2 1.48 -10.18 14.47
CA LYS A 2 2.07 -11.06 13.45
C LYS A 2 2.40 -10.24 12.22
N ALA A 3 3.48 -10.61 11.52
CA ALA A 3 3.91 -9.91 10.34
C ALA A 3 2.92 -10.01 9.19
N VAL A 4 2.54 -8.85 8.65
CA VAL A 4 1.57 -8.74 7.56
C VAL A 4 2.11 -9.46 6.31
N GLN A 5 3.42 -9.37 6.08
CA GLN A 5 4.18 -10.20 5.15
C GLN A 5 5.12 -11.12 5.92
N ASN A 6 5.17 -12.39 5.53
CA ASN A 6 6.00 -13.43 6.12
C ASN A 6 6.33 -14.52 5.07
N GLU A 7 7.02 -15.57 5.49
CA GLU A 7 7.45 -16.69 4.64
C GLU A 7 6.30 -17.39 3.90
N ARG A 8 5.07 -17.32 4.42
CA ARG A 8 3.88 -17.91 3.78
C ARG A 8 3.24 -17.01 2.73
N ASN A 9 3.59 -15.72 2.70
CA ASN A 9 3.09 -14.75 1.73
C ASN A 9 4.20 -13.75 1.32
N PRO A 10 5.35 -14.22 0.81
CA PRO A 10 6.56 -13.41 0.65
C PRO A 10 6.41 -12.26 -0.36
N CYS A 11 5.44 -12.35 -1.27
CA CYS A 11 5.17 -11.33 -2.28
C CYS A 11 3.93 -10.47 -1.94
N PHE A 12 3.43 -10.51 -0.70
CA PHE A 12 2.19 -9.82 -0.33
C PHE A 12 2.23 -8.32 -0.66
N VAL A 13 3.31 -7.61 -0.29
CA VAL A 13 3.47 -6.18 -0.57
C VAL A 13 3.45 -5.90 -2.07
N ALA A 14 4.24 -6.67 -2.83
CA ALA A 14 4.34 -6.49 -4.28
C ALA A 14 3.00 -6.72 -4.96
N ASN A 15 2.28 -7.77 -4.56
CA ASN A 15 0.96 -8.09 -5.09
C ASN A 15 -0.06 -7.01 -4.72
N LEU A 16 -0.07 -6.54 -3.47
CA LEU A 16 -0.95 -5.46 -3.02
C LEU A 16 -0.76 -4.18 -3.83
N ILE A 17 0.50 -3.74 -4.00
CA ILE A 17 0.82 -2.53 -4.76
C ILE A 17 0.44 -2.72 -6.23
N THR A 18 0.77 -3.86 -6.83
CA THR A 18 0.47 -4.15 -8.24
C THR A 18 -1.04 -4.13 -8.50
N THR A 19 -1.81 -4.81 -7.66
CA THR A 19 -3.28 -4.82 -7.77
C THR A 19 -3.85 -3.41 -7.57
N PHE A 20 -3.38 -2.68 -6.55
CA PHE A 20 -3.85 -1.32 -6.29
C PHE A 20 -3.57 -0.37 -7.47
N LEU A 21 -2.35 -0.41 -8.03
CA LEU A 21 -1.99 0.45 -9.16
C LEU A 21 -2.82 0.14 -10.40
N GLY A 22 -3.04 -1.15 -10.70
CA GLY A 22 -3.92 -1.55 -11.81
C GLY A 22 -5.37 -1.08 -11.62
N ASP A 23 -5.90 -1.19 -10.40
CA ASP A 23 -7.25 -0.68 -10.09
C ASP A 23 -7.32 0.85 -10.24
N VAL A 24 -6.29 1.58 -9.80
CA VAL A 24 -6.22 3.04 -9.93
C VAL A 24 -6.22 3.47 -11.38
N GLU A 25 -5.38 2.87 -12.22
CA GLU A 25 -5.31 3.19 -13.65
C GLU A 25 -6.65 2.96 -14.34
N ASN A 26 -7.30 1.83 -14.06
CA ASN A 26 -8.62 1.51 -14.61
C ASN A 26 -9.71 2.50 -14.14
N ILE A 27 -9.74 2.83 -12.84
CA ILE A 27 -10.73 3.76 -12.29
C ILE A 27 -10.50 5.18 -12.87
N LEU A 28 -9.25 5.63 -12.98
CA LEU A 28 -8.94 6.94 -13.56
C LEU A 28 -9.29 7.02 -15.05
N ALA A 29 -9.10 5.94 -15.80
CA ALA A 29 -9.54 5.86 -17.20
C ALA A 29 -11.06 6.00 -17.30
N GLN A 30 -11.82 5.26 -16.48
CA GLN A 30 -13.29 5.34 -16.46
C GLN A 30 -13.79 6.72 -16.02
N LEU A 31 -13.19 7.30 -14.97
CA LEU A 31 -13.51 8.66 -14.53
C LEU A 31 -13.29 9.68 -15.66
N SER A 32 -12.15 9.57 -16.35
CA SER A 32 -11.85 10.43 -17.50
C SER A 32 -12.91 10.28 -18.59
N THR A 33 -13.34 9.06 -18.91
CA THR A 33 -14.40 8.82 -19.89
C THR A 33 -15.73 9.45 -19.48
N TYR A 34 -16.20 9.23 -18.25
CA TYR A 34 -17.47 9.80 -17.79
C TYR A 34 -17.45 11.33 -17.72
N LEU A 35 -16.30 11.92 -17.41
CA LEU A 35 -16.13 13.37 -17.31
C LEU A 35 -15.85 14.06 -18.66
N SER A 36 -15.62 13.29 -19.73
CA SER A 36 -15.35 13.83 -21.07
C SER A 36 -16.61 14.05 -21.90
N ALA A 37 -17.81 13.89 -21.34
CA ALA A 37 -19.06 14.24 -22.03
C ALA A 37 -19.05 15.74 -22.39
N GLU A 38 -19.45 16.07 -23.62
CA GLU A 38 -19.48 17.46 -24.10
C GLU A 38 -20.56 18.28 -23.41
N ASP A 39 -21.69 17.65 -23.09
CA ASP A 39 -22.78 18.24 -22.31
C ASP A 39 -22.64 17.84 -20.82
N PRO A 40 -22.51 18.81 -19.89
CA PRO A 40 -22.51 18.56 -18.46
C PRO A 40 -23.73 17.78 -17.95
N ASP A 41 -24.89 17.93 -18.59
CA ASP A 41 -26.12 17.23 -18.19
C ASP A 41 -26.11 15.74 -18.61
N GLU A 42 -25.22 15.35 -19.54
CA GLU A 42 -25.01 13.95 -19.94
C GLU A 42 -23.94 13.23 -19.10
N VAL A 43 -23.22 13.94 -18.24
CA VAL A 43 -22.23 13.35 -17.33
C VAL A 43 -22.92 12.41 -16.34
N ASN A 44 -22.45 11.17 -16.28
CA ASN A 44 -22.94 10.20 -15.30
C ASN A 44 -22.34 10.46 -13.89
N TYR A 45 -22.80 11.52 -13.23
CA TYR A 45 -22.35 11.90 -11.89
C TYR A 45 -22.51 10.81 -10.82
N PRO A 46 -23.59 9.99 -10.79
CA PRO A 46 -23.68 8.87 -9.87
C PRO A 46 -22.52 7.87 -10.02
N GLN A 47 -22.12 7.57 -11.26
CA GLN A 47 -21.01 6.66 -11.51
C GLN A 47 -19.67 7.30 -11.19
N VAL A 48 -19.48 8.57 -11.51
CA VAL A 48 -18.29 9.35 -11.10
C VAL A 48 -18.12 9.34 -9.58
N ALA A 49 -19.20 9.61 -8.83
CA ALA A 49 -19.17 9.60 -7.38
C ALA A 49 -18.81 8.22 -6.81
N THR A 50 -19.37 7.16 -7.40
CA THR A 50 -19.10 5.77 -7.00
C THR A 50 -17.63 5.39 -7.23
N LEU A 51 -17.09 5.74 -8.41
CA LEU A 51 -15.70 5.49 -8.76
C LEU A 51 -14.73 6.28 -7.88
N ALA A 52 -15.01 7.57 -7.65
CA ALA A 52 -14.21 8.42 -6.77
C ALA A 52 -14.20 7.90 -5.32
N LEU A 53 -15.36 7.46 -4.81
CA LEU A 53 -15.44 6.86 -3.47
C LEU A 53 -14.65 5.55 -3.39
N THR A 54 -14.74 4.72 -4.42
CA THR A 54 -14.01 3.45 -4.52
C THR A 54 -12.51 3.70 -4.51
N LEU A 55 -12.03 4.62 -5.34
CA LEU A 55 -10.61 5.01 -5.40
C LEU A 55 -10.10 5.57 -4.07
N LYS A 56 -10.89 6.44 -3.42
CA LYS A 56 -10.56 6.97 -2.09
C LYS A 56 -10.44 5.84 -1.06
N GLY A 57 -11.38 4.89 -1.08
CA GLY A 57 -11.40 3.75 -0.17
C GLY A 57 -10.26 2.76 -0.41
N SER A 58 -9.94 2.43 -1.66
CA SER A 58 -8.78 1.59 -1.99
C SER A 58 -7.46 2.26 -1.62
N SER A 59 -7.31 3.56 -1.91
CA SER A 59 -6.11 4.33 -1.58
C SER A 59 -5.87 4.39 -0.07
N SER A 60 -6.93 4.65 0.72
CA SER A 60 -6.83 4.69 2.18
C SER A 60 -6.37 3.35 2.76
N ARG A 61 -6.93 2.23 2.26
CA ARG A 61 -6.52 0.88 2.68
C ARG A 61 -5.07 0.57 2.30
N CYS A 62 -4.67 0.93 1.07
CA CYS A 62 -3.31 0.71 0.59
C CYS A 62 -2.28 1.46 1.47
N ILE A 63 -2.52 2.75 1.74
CA ILE A 63 -1.65 3.57 2.60
C ILE A 63 -1.53 2.98 4.00
N ILE A 64 -2.63 2.57 4.62
CA ILE A 64 -2.62 1.99 5.97
C ILE A 64 -1.79 0.70 6.00
N VAL A 65 -1.98 -0.19 5.03
CA VAL A 65 -1.25 -1.46 4.98
C VAL A 65 0.24 -1.23 4.73
N LEU A 66 0.59 -0.29 3.85
CA LEU A 66 1.99 0.08 3.61
C LEU A 66 2.64 0.68 4.86
N ASP A 67 1.97 1.56 5.60
CA ASP A 67 2.49 2.12 6.86
C ASP A 67 2.79 1.02 7.88
N LEU A 68 1.85 0.07 8.05
CA LEU A 68 2.03 -1.05 8.97
C LEU A 68 3.26 -1.89 8.61
N ILE A 69 3.42 -2.20 7.32
CA ILE A 69 4.54 -3.02 6.83
C ILE A 69 5.87 -2.29 6.98
N LEU A 70 5.92 -1.00 6.64
CA LEU A 70 7.12 -0.19 6.80
C LEU A 70 7.51 -0.09 8.27
N ARG A 71 6.55 0.17 9.16
CA ARG A 71 6.78 0.22 10.60
C ARG A 71 7.33 -1.09 11.14
N GLU A 72 6.79 -2.21 10.70
CA GLU A 72 7.26 -3.53 11.10
C GLU A 72 8.68 -3.82 10.61
N ASN A 73 8.97 -3.54 9.34
CA ASN A 73 10.31 -3.71 8.78
C ASN A 73 11.35 -2.85 9.49
N LEU A 74 11.02 -1.59 9.79
CA LEU A 74 11.89 -0.69 10.57
C LEU A 74 12.16 -1.25 11.96
N ASN A 75 11.14 -1.79 12.63
CA ASN A 75 11.32 -2.43 13.93
C ASN A 75 12.26 -3.65 13.82
N HIS A 76 12.09 -4.51 12.82
CA HIS A 76 13.00 -5.64 12.59
C HIS A 76 14.45 -5.20 12.37
N ILE A 77 14.67 -4.15 11.56
CA ILE A 77 16.01 -3.57 11.34
C ILE A 77 16.62 -3.10 12.66
N VAL A 78 15.87 -2.36 13.47
CA VAL A 78 16.35 -1.89 14.79
C VAL A 78 16.72 -3.05 15.72
N GLN A 79 15.97 -4.15 15.71
CA GLN A 79 16.31 -5.34 16.49
C GLN A 79 17.61 -6.00 15.99
N MET A 80 17.79 -6.08 14.67
CA MET A 80 19.02 -6.61 14.06
C MET A 80 20.23 -5.75 14.41
N GLU A 81 20.11 -4.42 14.36
CA GLU A 81 21.18 -3.49 14.74
C GLU A 81 21.61 -3.67 16.20
N ARG A 82 20.65 -3.82 17.12
CA ARG A 82 20.93 -4.10 18.54
C ARG A 82 21.66 -5.43 18.71
N ALA A 83 21.19 -6.49 18.05
CA ALA A 83 21.82 -7.81 18.12
C ALA A 83 23.26 -7.80 17.58
N ILE A 84 23.51 -7.08 16.48
CA ILE A 84 24.86 -6.89 15.94
C ILE A 84 25.75 -6.18 16.97
N HIS A 85 25.26 -5.07 17.55
CA HIS A 85 26.01 -4.32 18.55
C HIS A 85 26.37 -5.17 19.78
N GLU A 86 25.41 -5.91 20.32
CA GLU A 86 25.64 -6.83 21.45
C GLU A 86 26.68 -7.90 21.12
N ASN A 87 26.62 -8.48 19.92
CA ASN A 87 27.58 -9.48 19.47
C ASN A 87 28.99 -8.90 19.30
N GLU A 88 29.12 -7.68 18.80
CA GLU A 88 30.41 -7.00 18.72
C GLU A 88 31.01 -6.72 20.09
N VAL A 89 30.19 -6.27 21.05
CA VAL A 89 30.64 -6.03 22.44
C VAL A 89 31.13 -7.34 23.05
N LYS A 90 30.38 -8.44 22.92
CA LYS A 90 30.80 -9.77 23.40
C LYS A 90 32.13 -10.21 22.78
N ARG A 91 32.29 -10.02 21.46
CA ARG A 91 33.54 -10.37 20.75
C ARG A 91 34.75 -9.57 21.23
N ARG A 92 34.57 -8.30 21.61
CA ARG A 92 35.67 -7.44 22.11
C ARG A 92 36.08 -7.76 23.55
N ASN A 93 35.18 -8.37 24.33
CA ASN A 93 35.40 -8.71 25.74
C ASN A 93 35.92 -10.15 25.93
N MET A 94 36.24 -10.85 24.85
CA MET A 94 36.73 -12.23 24.79
C MET A 94 38.16 -12.24 24.28
#